data_AF-A0A3B9SVH3-F1
#
_entry.id   AF-A0A3B9SVH3-F1
#
_cell.length_a   1.000
_cell.length_b   1.000
_cell.length_c   1.000
_cell.angle_alpha   90.00
_cell.angle_beta   90.00
_cell.angle_gamma   90.00
#
_symmetry.space_group_name_H-M   'P 1'
#
loop_
_entity.id
_entity.type
_entity.pdbx_description
1 polymer ?
#
loop_
_entity_poly.entity_id
_entity_poly.type
_entity_poly.pdbx_seq_one_letter_code
_entity_poly.pdbx_strand_id
1 'polypeptide(L)' 'GMSSGAAVAGALKLVKNMRRGTVVVLLPDRGDRYLSTTLFKSVCGKCPP' A
#
# COMPACT_ATOMS: atom_id res chain seq x y z
N GLY A 1 0.12 0.72 7.60
CA GLY A 1 -0.88 -0.35 7.39
C GLY A 1 -1.59 -0.21 6.06
N MET A 2 -2.88 -0.61 5.98
CA MET A 2 -3.67 -0.57 4.74
C MET A 2 -3.75 0.83 4.12
N SER A 3 -3.96 1.87 4.94
CA SER A 3 -4.02 3.27 4.49
C SER A 3 -2.72 3.75 3.85
N SER A 4 -1.57 3.33 4.39
CA SER A 4 -0.24 3.58 3.84
C SER A 4 -0.10 3.01 2.42
N GLY A 5 -0.55 1.76 2.22
CA GLY A 5 -0.55 1.12 0.91
C GLY A 5 -1.46 1.82 -0.09
N ALA A 6 -2.67 2.22 0.33
CA ALA A 6 -3.60 2.99 -0.49
C ALA A 6 -3.01 4.35 -0.91
N ALA A 7 -2.36 5.06 0.01
CA ALA A 7 -1.73 6.35 -0.26
C ALA A 7 -0.59 6.22 -1.30
N VAL A 8 0.27 5.20 -1.16
CA VAL A 8 1.34 4.92 -2.15
C VAL A 8 0.76 4.51 -3.50
N ALA A 9 -0.27 3.66 -3.52
CA ALA A 9 -0.93 3.26 -4.77
C ALA A 9 -1.56 4.47 -5.50
N GLY A 10 -2.18 5.40 -4.77
CA GLY A 10 -2.70 6.65 -5.31
C GLY A 10 -1.58 7.55 -5.85
N ALA A 11 -0.49 7.71 -5.11
CA ALA A 11 0.67 8.46 -5.55
C ALA A 11 1.28 7.87 -6.83
N LEU A 12 1.41 6.54 -6.92
CA LEU A 12 1.88 5.85 -8.12
C LEU A 12 0.97 6.09 -9.34
N LYS A 13 -0.35 6.18 -9.14
CA LYS A 13 -1.28 6.55 -10.22
C LYS A 13 -1.08 8.01 -10.65
N LEU A 14 -0.86 8.91 -9.70
CA LEU A 14 -0.62 10.33 -9.97
C LEU A 14 0.67 10.56 -10.77
N VAL A 15 1.78 9.96 -10.33
CA VAL A 15 3.11 10.17 -10.97
C VAL A 15 3.18 9.66 -12.40
N LYS A 16 2.34 8.70 -12.81
CA LYS A 16 2.27 8.23 -14.20
C LYS A 16 1.99 9.35 -15.21
N ASN A 17 1.31 10.41 -14.78
CA ASN A 17 0.94 11.54 -15.63
C ASN A 17 1.82 12.78 -15.38
N MET A 18 2.84 12.69 -14.52
CA MET A 18 3.71 13.81 -14.17
C MET A 18 4.97 13.84 -15.04
N ARG A 19 5.32 15.01 -15.57
CA ARG A 19 6.57 15.21 -16.34
C ARG A 19 7.81 15.39 -15.46
N ARG A 20 7.66 16.06 -14.31
CA ARG A 20 8.70 16.24 -13.29
C ARG A 20 8.09 16.65 -11.95
N GLY A 21 8.83 16.45 -10.87
CA GLY A 21 8.47 16.89 -9.52
C GLY A 21 8.69 15.80 -8.48
N THR A 22 8.53 16.16 -7.21
CA THR A 22 8.65 15.23 -6.08
C THR A 22 7.29 15.05 -5.43
N VAL A 23 6.83 13.80 -5.31
CA VAL A 23 5.60 13.45 -4.60
C VAL A 23 5.97 12.89 -3.24
N VAL A 24 5.38 13.45 -2.18
CA VAL A 24 5.57 13.01 -0.80
C VAL A 24 4.27 12.37 -0.33
N VAL A 25 4.40 11.24 0.38
CA VAL A 25 3.26 10.45 0.85
C VAL A 25 3.43 10.13 2.33
N LEU A 26 2.36 10.28 3.11
CA LEU A 26 2.35 9.95 4.52
C LEU A 26 2.09 8.45 4.74
N LEU A 27 2.94 7.83 5.55
CA LEU A 27 2.73 6.48 6.08
C LEU A 27 2.38 6.62 7.57
N PRO A 28 1.07 6.61 7.93
CA PRO A 28 0.62 7.02 9.27
C PRO A 28 1.07 6.08 10.40
N ASP A 29 1.40 4.82 10.09
CA ASP A 29 1.85 3.84 11.07
C ASP A 29 2.67 2.70 10.45
N ARG A 30 3.24 1.88 11.34
CA ARG A 30 4.03 0.70 10.98
C ARG A 30 3.15 -0.55 10.81
N GLY A 31 3.66 -1.51 10.05
CA GLY A 31 2.93 -2.73 9.68
C GLY A 31 2.77 -3.75 10.81
N ASP A 32 3.63 -3.72 11.83
CA ASP A 32 3.62 -4.61 13.00
C ASP A 32 2.29 -4.60 13.75
N ARG A 33 1.62 -3.43 13.78
CA ARG A 33 0.27 -3.29 14.36
C ARG A 33 -0.81 -4.12 13.65
N TYR A 34 -0.52 -4.64 12.46
CA TYR A 34 -1.50 -5.31 11.61
C TYR A 34 -1.22 -6.80 11.41
N LEU A 35 -0.23 -7.38 12.09
CA LEU A 35 0.16 -8.80 11.90
C LEU A 35 -0.98 -9.80 12.18
N SER A 36 -1.96 -9.45 13.02
CA SER A 36 -3.14 -10.26 13.31
C SER A 36 -4.33 -9.99 12.38
N THR A 37 -4.21 -9.05 11.44
CA THR A 37 -5.29 -8.67 10.51
C THR A 37 -5.19 -9.41 9.18
N THR A 38 -6.18 -9.20 8.31
CA THR A 38 -6.15 -9.73 6.94
C THR A 38 -4.99 -9.22 6.11
N LEU A 39 -4.39 -8.07 6.47
CA LEU A 39 -3.29 -7.45 5.73
C LEU A 39 -2.06 -8.36 5.58
N PHE A 40 -1.80 -9.23 6.56
CA PHE A 40 -0.67 -10.17 6.57
C PHE A 40 -1.11 -11.64 6.51
N LYS A 41 -2.40 -11.91 6.26
CA LYS A 41 -2.84 -13.28 6.01
C LYS A 41 -2.22 -13.78 4.71
N SER A 42 -1.49 -14.89 4.79
CA SER A 42 -1.01 -15.60 3.62
C SER A 42 -2.20 -16.11 2.80
N VAL A 43 -2.26 -15.72 1.54
CA VAL A 43 -3.22 -16.29 0.59
C VAL A 43 -2.51 -17.38 -0.20
N CYS A 44 -3.12 -18.56 -0.34
CA CYS A 44 -2.54 -19.61 -1.17
C CYS A 44 -2.63 -19.18 -2.64
N GLY A 45 -1.50 -18.86 -3.26
CA GLY A 45 -1.47 -18.45 -4.68
C GLY A 45 -1.92 -19.53 -5.67
N LYS A 46 -2.13 -20.78 -5.23
CA LYS A 46 -2.65 -21.91 -6.02
C LYS A 46 -4.12 -22.25 -5.73
N CYS A 47 -4.71 -21.65 -4.71
CA CYS A 47 -6.11 -21.84 -4.38
C CYS A 47 -6.79 -20.47 -4.49
N PRO A 48 -7.41 -20.17 -5.64
CA PRO A 48 -8.17 -18.94 -5.76
C PRO A 48 -9.36 -18.97 -4.78
N PRO A 49 -9.80 -17.80 -4.27
CA PRO A 49 -11.03 -17.69 -3.50
C PRO A 49 -12.27 -18.04 -4.34
#